data_AF-A0A0V0PVP1-F1
#
_entry.id   AF-A0A0V0PVP1-F1
#
_cell.length_a   1.000
_cell.length_b   1.000
_cell.length_c   1.000
_cell.angle_alpha   90.00
_cell.angle_beta   90.00
_cell.angle_gamma   90.00
#
_symmetry.space_group_name_H-M   'P 1'
#
loop_
_entity.id
_entity.type
_entity.pdbx_description
1 polymer ?
#
loop_
_entity_poly.entity_id
_entity_poly.type
_entity_poly.pdbx_seq_one_letter_code
_entity_poly.pdbx_strand_id
1 'polypeptide(L)' 'MAAILVAAFAFAPRQEVVTEVGIDATPAQLWALLGDPGSYRDWNPFIVSVEGALAEGETLVNRMRPGTGNQITFKRLC' A
#
# COMPACT_ATOMS: atom_id res chain seq x y z
N MET A 1 -22.92 -18.53 -18.30
CA MET A 1 -21.51 -18.11 -18.07
C MET A 1 -21.36 -17.08 -16.95
N ALA A 2 -22.18 -16.03 -16.85
CA ALA A 2 -22.05 -15.02 -15.78
C ALA A 2 -22.20 -15.58 -14.35
N ALA A 3 -23.14 -16.51 -14.12
CA ALA A 3 -23.38 -17.08 -12.79
C ALA A 3 -22.19 -17.89 -12.22
N ILE A 4 -21.38 -18.51 -13.08
CA ILE A 4 -20.21 -19.30 -12.67
C ILE A 4 -19.07 -18.37 -12.23
N LEU A 5 -18.89 -17.23 -12.89
CA LEU A 5 -17.87 -16.24 -12.51
C LEU A 5 -18.21 -15.57 -11.17
N VAL A 6 -19.48 -15.27 -10.89
CA VAL A 6 -19.92 -14.71 -9.60
C VAL A 6 -19.67 -15.69 -8.45
N ALA A 7 -19.95 -16.98 -8.65
CA ALA A 7 -19.64 -18.01 -7.66
C ALA A 7 -18.14 -18.17 -7.42
N ALA A 8 -17.31 -18.12 -8.47
CA ALA A 8 -15.85 -18.25 -8.35
C ALA A 8 -15.23 -17.12 -7.50
N PHE A 9 -15.76 -15.90 -7.55
CA PHE A 9 -15.30 -14.80 -6.68
C PHE A 9 -15.81 -14.91 -5.24
N ALA A 10 -16.99 -15.49 -5.00
CA ALA A 10 -17.54 -15.69 -3.66
C ALA A 10 -16.78 -16.75 -2.84
N PHE A 11 -16.14 -17.70 -3.51
CA PHE A 11 -15.35 -18.79 -2.89
C PHE A 11 -13.84 -18.62 -3.05
N ALA A 12 -13.37 -17.47 -3.56
CA ALA A 12 -11.94 -17.21 -3.66
C ALA A 12 -11.31 -17.16 -2.25
N PRO A 13 -10.29 -17.98 -1.94
CA PRO A 13 -9.68 -17.99 -0.62
C PRO A 13 -8.98 -16.64 -0.36
N ARG A 14 -9.20 -16.08 0.83
CA ARG A 14 -8.45 -14.91 1.31
C ARG A 14 -7.00 -15.34 1.52
N GLN A 15 -6.11 -14.92 0.63
CA GLN A 15 -4.68 -15.16 0.82
C GLN A 15 -4.14 -14.17 1.86
N GLU A 16 -3.43 -14.70 2.85
CA GLU A 16 -2.78 -13.94 3.92
C GLU A 16 -1.28 -14.18 3.85
N VAL A 17 -0.51 -13.11 4.01
CA VAL A 17 0.95 -13.15 4.10
C VAL A 17 1.33 -12.47 5.40
N VAL A 18 2.03 -13.20 6.28
CA VAL A 18 2.53 -12.69 7.57
C VAL A 18 4.04 -12.71 7.55
N THR A 19 4.66 -11.58 7.84
CA THR A 19 6.12 -11.40 7.90
C THR A 19 6.47 -10.48 9.06
N GLU A 20 7.60 -10.72 9.71
CA GLU A 20 8.09 -9.92 10.84
C GLU A 20 9.53 -9.46 10.57
N VAL A 21 9.84 -8.24 11.02
CA VAL A 21 11.20 -7.69 11.03
C VAL A 21 11.40 -6.88 12.30
N GLY A 22 12.52 -7.10 12.99
CA GLY A 22 12.93 -6.27 14.12
C GLY A 22 13.58 -4.98 13.62
N ILE A 23 13.12 -3.83 14.13
CA ILE A 23 13.70 -2.51 13.84
C ILE A 23 14.13 -1.88 15.16
N ASP A 24 15.38 -1.46 15.25
CA ASP A 24 15.92 -0.75 16.42
C ASP A 24 15.45 0.72 16.43
N ALA A 25 14.17 0.91 16.72
CA ALA A 25 13.53 2.22 16.82
C ALA A 25 12.36 2.17 17.81
N THR A 26 12.05 3.31 18.42
CA THR A 26 10.83 3.42 19.24
C THR A 26 9.58 3.47 18.36
N PRO A 27 8.41 3.04 18.86
CA PRO A 27 7.15 3.14 18.13
C PRO A 27 6.84 4.58 17.66
N ALA A 28 7.18 5.59 18.46
CA ALA A 28 6.94 6.99 18.11
C ALA A 28 7.77 7.43 16.90
N GLN A 29 9.04 7.00 16.81
CA GLN A 29 9.90 7.28 15.66
C GLN A 29 9.36 6.60 14.39
N LEU A 30 8.92 5.35 14.51
CA LEU A 30 8.33 4.62 13.38
C LEU A 30 7.03 5.27 12.91
N TRP A 31 6.14 5.65 13.83
CA TRP A 31 4.88 6.32 13.45
C TRP A 31 5.11 7.70 12.84
N ALA A 32 6.12 8.45 13.28
CA ALA A 32 6.48 9.71 12.64
C ALA A 32 6.95 9.51 11.18
N LEU A 33 7.72 8.46 10.91
CA LEU A 33 8.19 8.13 9.55
C LEU A 33 7.06 7.57 8.67
N LEU A 34 6.29 6.60 9.18
CA LEU A 34 5.18 5.97 8.44
C LEU A 34 3.99 6.92 8.27
N GLY A 35 3.82 7.89 9.17
CA GLY A 35 2.79 8.92 9.10
C GLY A 35 3.14 10.09 8.17
N ASP A 36 4.32 10.10 7.53
CA ASP A 36 4.75 11.12 6.58
C ASP A 36 4.85 10.56 5.16
N PRO A 37 3.77 10.63 4.35
CA PRO A 37 3.74 10.20 2.95
C PRO A 37 4.85 10.81 2.09
N GLY A 38 5.31 12.02 2.43
CA GLY A 38 6.34 12.74 1.69
C GLY A 38 7.70 12.05 1.74
N SER A 39 8.01 11.40 2.86
CA SER A 39 9.28 10.70 3.10
C SER A 39 9.37 9.32 2.46
N TYR A 40 8.26 8.77 1.94
CA TYR A 40 8.21 7.37 1.49
C TYR A 40 9.25 7.06 0.42
N ARG A 41 9.55 8.03 -0.44
CA ARG A 41 10.55 7.90 -1.51
C ARG A 41 11.98 7.68 -1.00
N ASP A 42 12.26 8.06 0.25
CA ASP A 42 13.61 8.03 0.81
C ASP A 42 13.96 6.65 1.35
N TRP A 43 12.97 5.87 1.79
CA TRP A 43 13.18 4.55 2.40
C TRP A 43 12.47 3.41 1.65
N ASN A 44 11.43 3.69 0.87
CA ASN A 44 10.66 2.69 0.13
C ASN A 44 10.99 2.75 -1.37
N PRO A 45 11.82 1.84 -1.91
CA PRO A 45 12.22 1.88 -3.32
C PRO A 45 11.07 1.57 -4.28
N PHE A 46 9.96 0.99 -3.80
CA PHE A 46 8.79 0.68 -4.60
C PHE A 46 7.82 1.88 -4.70
N ILE A 47 7.74 2.72 -3.68
CA ILE A 47 6.83 3.88 -3.63
C ILE A 47 7.59 5.15 -4.02
N VAL A 48 7.24 5.72 -5.17
CA VAL A 48 7.87 6.93 -5.72
C VAL A 48 7.25 8.20 -5.13
N SER A 49 5.93 8.21 -4.94
CA SER A 49 5.22 9.29 -4.26
C SER A 49 3.89 8.82 -3.70
N VAL A 50 3.47 9.45 -2.61
CA VAL A 50 2.14 9.34 -2.03
C VAL A 50 1.61 10.76 -1.83
N GLU A 51 0.51 11.08 -2.49
CA GLU A 51 -0.14 12.39 -2.42
C GLU A 51 -1.50 12.24 -1.72
N GLY A 52 -1.83 13.18 -0.83
CA GLY A 52 -3.05 13.14 0.00
C GLY A 52 -2.73 13.00 1.49
N ALA A 53 -3.75 13.14 2.34
CA ALA A 53 -3.61 12.97 3.79
C ALA A 53 -3.87 11.52 4.19
N LEU A 54 -3.08 11.00 5.13
CA LEU A 54 -3.34 9.73 5.80
C LEU A 54 -4.46 9.91 6.84
N ALA A 55 -5.68 10.10 6.37
CA ALA A 55 -6.86 10.29 7.20
C ALA A 55 -8.06 9.53 6.61
N GLU A 56 -8.95 9.06 7.49
CA GLU A 56 -10.14 8.31 7.08
C GLU A 56 -11.01 9.14 6.12
N GLY A 57 -11.39 8.54 5.00
CA GLY A 57 -12.23 9.18 3.99
C GLY A 57 -11.48 10.08 3.02
N GLU A 58 -10.18 10.32 3.21
CA GLU A 58 -9.36 11.05 2.26
C GLU A 58 -8.92 10.17 1.08
N THR A 59 -8.63 10.76 -0.07
CA THR A 59 -8.12 10.00 -1.22
C THR A 59 -6.60 10.12 -1.30
N LEU A 60 -5.92 8.98 -1.38
CA LEU A 60 -4.51 8.90 -1.70
C LEU A 60 -4.27 8.62 -3.18
N VAL A 61 -3.30 9.31 -3.76
CA VAL A 61 -2.73 9.01 -5.08
C VAL A 61 -1.31 8.47 -4.87
N ASN A 62 -1.13 7.18 -5.12
CA ASN A 62 0.13 6.48 -4.96
C ASN A 62 0.77 6.24 -6.32
N ARG A 63 2.05 6.58 -6.46
CA ARG A 63 2.86 6.28 -7.64
C ARG A 63 3.93 5.28 -7.27
N MET A 64 3.94 4.13 -7.94
CA MET A 64 4.82 3.01 -7.60
C MET A 64 5.64 2.59 -8.81
N ARG A 65 6.90 2.22 -8.57
CA ARG A 65 7.82 1.68 -9.58
C ARG A 65 8.18 0.25 -9.20
N PRO A 66 7.60 -0.75 -9.87
CA PRO A 66 8.03 -2.14 -9.70
C PRO A 66 9.48 -2.32 -10.16
N GLY A 67 10.17 -3.32 -9.60
CA GLY A 67 11.52 -3.68 -10.04
C GLY A 67 11.59 -4.11 -11.52
N THR A 68 10.47 -4.59 -12.07
CA THR A 68 10.30 -4.90 -13.49
C THR A 68 8.95 -4.38 -14.01
N GLY A 69 8.95 -3.72 -15.17
CA GLY A 69 7.75 -3.17 -15.80
C GLY A 69 7.58 -1.66 -15.64
N ASN A 70 6.40 -1.16 -16.02
CA ASN A 70 6.12 0.27 -16.04
C ASN A 70 5.67 0.80 -14.68
N GLN A 71 5.88 2.09 -14.45
CA GLN A 71 5.36 2.79 -13.29
C GLN A 71 3.83 2.73 -13.26
N ILE A 72 3.25 2.48 -12.09
CA ILE A 72 1.82 2.34 -11.87
C ILE A 72 1.35 3.51 -11.01
N THR A 73 0.16 4.05 -11.31
CA THR A 73 -0.51 5.02 -10.45
C THR A 73 -1.80 4.41 -9.92
N PHE A 74 -2.00 4.48 -8.61
CA PHE A 74 -3.13 3.90 -7.92
C PHE A 74 -3.84 4.96 -7.08
N LYS A 75 -5.18 4.99 -7.15
CA LYS A 75 -6.02 5.93 -6.42
C LYS A 75 -7.03 5.18 -5.57
N ARG A 76 -7.01 5.42 -4.25
CA ARG A 76 -7.92 4.80 -3.28
C ARG A 76 -8.22 5.76 -2.13
N LEU A 77 -9.38 5.52 -1.51
CA LEU A 77 -9.75 6.11 -0.24
C LEU A 77 -8.90 5.48 0.88
N CYS A 78 -8.46 6.31 1.81
CA CYS A 78 -7.96 5.87 3.12
C CYS A 78 -9.11 5.47 4.03
#